data_AF-A0A349NIF4-F1
#
_entry.id   AF-A0A349NIF4-F1
#
_cell.length_a   1.000
_cell.length_b   1.000
_cell.length_c   1.000
_cell.angle_alpha   90.00
_cell.angle_beta   90.00
_cell.angle_gamma   90.00
#
_symmetry.space_group_name_H-M   'P 1'
#
loop_
_entity.id
_entity.type
_entity.pdbx_description
1 polymer ?
#
loop_
_entity_poly.entity_id
_entity_poly.type
_entity_poly.pdbx_seq_one_letter_code
_entity_poly.pdbx_strand_id
1 'polypeptide(L)'
;MEIVIYDDGINAKYGVDLTGFDYIKVRSDRGGIMHDKFCVIDNQVVITGSYNWTAKAESKNNENVTIEMDPQLATKYSLEFRKLRNQGEKL
;
A
#
# COMPACT_ATOMS: atom_id res chain seq x y z
N MET A 1 -13.44 0.72 -0.28
CA MET A 1 -11.98 0.82 -0.06
C MET A 1 -11.34 -0.30 -0.84
N GLU A 2 -10.35 0.03 -1.67
CA GLU A 2 -9.58 -0.94 -2.46
C GLU A 2 -8.20 -1.09 -1.82
N ILE A 3 -7.68 -2.31 -1.77
CA ILE A 3 -6.40 -2.61 -1.11
C ILE A 3 -5.49 -3.40 -2.06
N VAL A 4 -4.24 -2.97 -2.14
CA VAL A 4 -3.17 -3.75 -2.77
C VAL A 4 -2.18 -4.15 -1.67
N ILE A 5 -1.91 -5.44 -1.53
CA ILE A 5 -0.96 -5.97 -0.54
C ILE A 5 0.12 -6.80 -1.23
N TYR A 6 1.37 -6.70 -0.76
CA TYR A 6 2.46 -7.51 -1.28
C TYR A 6 2.30 -8.98 -0.86
N ASP A 7 2.40 -9.91 -1.81
CA ASP A 7 2.30 -11.35 -1.57
C ASP A 7 3.64 -11.92 -1.11
N ASP A 8 3.88 -11.83 0.20
CA ASP A 8 5.05 -12.41 0.84
C ASP A 8 4.70 -13.27 2.08
N GLY A 9 5.72 -13.94 2.62
CA GLY A 9 5.56 -14.76 3.82
C GLY A 9 5.26 -13.95 5.09
N ILE A 10 5.55 -12.64 5.11
CA ILE A 10 5.29 -11.78 6.26
C ILE A 10 3.80 -11.46 6.33
N ASN A 11 3.21 -10.97 5.24
CA ASN A 11 1.78 -10.70 5.14
C ASN A 11 0.95 -11.98 5.23
N ALA A 12 1.46 -13.12 4.74
CA ALA A 12 0.79 -14.41 4.92
C ALA A 12 0.73 -14.87 6.39
N LYS A 13 1.75 -14.53 7.20
CA LYS A 13 1.87 -14.99 8.59
C LYS A 13 1.34 -14.00 9.63
N TYR A 14 1.53 -12.70 9.39
CA TYR A 14 1.24 -11.61 10.33
C TYR A 14 0.37 -10.50 9.73
N GLY A 15 -0.17 -10.72 8.52
CA GLY A 15 -1.12 -9.79 7.90
C GLY A 15 -2.43 -9.71 8.68
N VAL A 16 -3.30 -8.82 8.22
CA VAL A 16 -4.63 -8.62 8.78
C VAL A 16 -5.68 -9.39 7.98
N ASP A 17 -6.81 -9.69 8.62
CA ASP A 17 -7.97 -10.22 7.90
C ASP A 17 -8.56 -9.14 6.99
N LEU A 18 -8.55 -9.40 5.68
CA LEU A 18 -9.10 -8.52 4.66
C LEU A 18 -10.45 -9.01 4.13
N THR A 19 -11.05 -10.01 4.77
CA THR A 19 -12.37 -10.53 4.42
C THR A 19 -13.39 -9.39 4.41
N GLY A 20 -14.14 -9.27 3.30
CA GLY A 20 -15.14 -8.21 3.11
C GLY A 20 -14.61 -6.92 2.49
N PHE A 21 -13.30 -6.82 2.22
CA PHE A 21 -12.72 -5.73 1.43
C PHE A 21 -12.43 -6.17 -0.01
N ASP A 22 -12.43 -5.20 -0.93
CA ASP A 22 -11.88 -5.39 -2.28
C ASP A 22 -10.36 -5.30 -2.17
N TYR A 23 -9.69 -6.45 -2.20
CA TYR A 23 -8.24 -6.51 -2.12
C TYR A 23 -7.64 -7.46 -3.15
N ILE A 24 -6.43 -7.14 -3.59
CA ILE A 24 -5.62 -8.03 -4.39
C ILE A 24 -4.23 -8.19 -3.80
N LYS A 25 -3.61 -9.32 -4.12
CA LYS A 25 -2.23 -9.62 -3.79
C LYS A 25 -1.34 -9.40 -5.02
N VAL A 26 -0.18 -8.77 -4.83
CA VAL A 26 0.76 -8.47 -5.93
C VAL A 26 2.16 -9.00 -5.62
N ARG A 27 2.88 -9.40 -6.67
CA ARG A 27 4.33 -9.70 -6.62
C ARG A 27 5.07 -8.81 -7.62
N SER A 28 6.36 -8.62 -7.40
CA SER A 28 7.22 -7.99 -8.40
C SER A 28 7.52 -9.00 -9.50
N ASP A 29 7.38 -8.56 -10.74
CA ASP A 29 7.73 -9.30 -11.96
C ASP A 29 9.24 -9.48 -12.14
N ARG A 30 10.06 -8.60 -11.55
CA ARG A 30 11.52 -8.54 -11.77
C ARG A 30 12.35 -9.06 -10.59
N GLY A 31 11.76 -9.87 -9.71
CA GLY A 31 12.43 -10.41 -8.53
C GLY A 31 12.67 -9.41 -7.40
N GLY A 32 12.07 -8.21 -7.49
CA GLY A 32 12.05 -7.22 -6.41
C GLY A 32 10.87 -7.39 -5.45
N ILE A 33 10.61 -6.36 -4.64
CA ILE A 33 9.44 -6.27 -3.77
C ILE A 33 8.63 -5.02 -4.09
N MET A 34 7.31 -5.07 -3.88
CA MET A 34 6.48 -3.86 -3.85
C MET A 34 6.72 -3.20 -2.48
N HIS A 35 7.53 -2.14 -2.45
CA HIS A 35 7.97 -1.50 -1.21
C HIS A 35 7.23 -0.20 -0.90
N ASP A 36 6.17 0.11 -1.62
CA ASP A 36 5.42 1.33 -1.42
C ASP A 36 4.54 1.20 -0.18
N LYS A 37 4.48 2.26 0.65
CA LYS A 37 3.52 2.38 1.75
C LYS A 37 2.80 3.71 1.58
N PHE A 38 1.61 3.68 0.99
CA PHE A 38 0.80 4.87 0.86
C PHE A 38 -0.70 4.56 0.90
N CYS A 39 -1.48 5.60 1.17
CA CYS A 39 -2.93 5.62 1.05
C CYS A 39 -3.35 6.92 0.36
N VAL A 40 -4.35 6.84 -0.51
CA VAL A 40 -5.00 8.02 -1.09
C VAL A 40 -6.45 8.05 -0.62
N ILE A 41 -6.89 9.18 -0.09
CA ILE A 41 -8.25 9.39 0.41
C ILE A 41 -8.93 10.42 -0.50
N ASP A 42 -10.08 10.05 -1.06
CA ASP A 42 -10.96 10.88 -1.89
C ASP A 42 -10.27 11.64 -3.03
N ASN A 43 -9.15 11.10 -3.53
CA ASN A 43 -8.25 11.73 -4.51
C ASN A 43 -7.82 13.16 -4.11
N GLN A 44 -7.69 13.41 -2.79
CA GLN A 44 -7.36 14.73 -2.22
C GLN A 44 -6.22 14.66 -1.21
N VAL A 45 -6.12 13.56 -0.45
CA VAL A 45 -5.11 13.38 0.59
C VAL A 45 -4.22 12.20 0.27
N VAL A 46 -2.91 12.38 0.41
CA VAL A 46 -1.92 11.29 0.35
C VAL A 46 -1.29 11.11 1.72
N ILE A 47 -1.33 9.89 2.22
CA ILE A 47 -0.53 9.45 3.36
C ILE A 47 0.59 8.58 2.79
N THR A 48 1.85 8.88 3.06
CA THR A 48 3.00 8.11 2.57
C THR A 48 4.17 8.20 3.53
N GLY A 49 5.17 7.33 3.37
CA GLY A 49 6.39 7.35 4.18
C GLY A 49 7.08 5.99 4.26
N SER A 50 7.90 5.79 5.30
CA SER A 50 8.53 4.49 5.56
C SER A 50 7.64 3.53 6.36
N TYR A 51 6.60 4.06 7.00
CA TYR A 51 5.74 3.36 7.93
C TYR A 51 4.95 2.21 7.28
N ASN A 52 5.25 0.96 7.66
CA ASN A 52 4.41 -0.19 7.35
C ASN A 52 3.25 -0.27 8.36
N TRP A 53 2.03 -0.59 7.92
CA TRP A 53 0.85 -0.73 8.81
C TRP A 53 0.94 -1.96 9.72
N THR A 54 1.81 -1.90 10.72
CA THR A 54 2.15 -3.00 11.64
C THR A 54 2.39 -2.46 13.05
N ALA A 55 2.17 -3.29 14.08
CA ALA A 55 2.42 -2.90 15.47
C ALA A 55 3.89 -2.53 15.78
N LYS A 56 4.85 -3.04 15.00
CA LYS A 56 6.28 -2.72 15.18
C LYS A 56 6.62 -1.32 14.67
N ALA A 57 6.02 -0.91 13.56
CA ALA A 57 6.16 0.45 13.05
C ALA A 57 5.63 1.48 14.07
N GLU A 58 4.52 1.15 14.74
CA GLU A 58 3.93 2.00 15.78
C GLU A 58 4.79 2.12 17.04
N SER A 59 5.29 0.99 17.56
CA SER A 59 5.79 0.93 18.95
C SER A 59 7.31 0.81 19.09
N LYS A 60 8.04 0.55 18.00
CA LYS A 60 9.47 0.20 18.07
C LYS A 60 10.34 0.87 17.03
N ASN A 61 9.90 0.93 15.78
CA ASN A 61 10.73 1.44 14.70
C ASN A 61 10.69 2.97 14.65
N ASN A 62 11.80 3.58 14.24
CA ASN A 62 11.82 4.98 13.83
C ASN A 62 11.34 5.07 12.39
N GLU A 63 10.09 5.46 12.21
CA GLU A 63 9.44 5.59 10.90
C GLU A 63 9.06 7.05 10.63
N ASN A 64 8.77 7.38 9.37
CA ASN A 64 8.16 8.65 9.01
C ASN A 64 6.80 8.43 8.35
N VAL A 65 5.92 9.41 8.56
CA VAL A 65 4.63 9.55 7.88
C VAL A 65 4.49 11.01 7.47
N THR A 66 4.19 11.23 6.21
CA THR A 66 3.82 12.54 5.67
C THR A 66 2.38 12.48 5.19
N ILE A 67 1.62 13.53 5.50
CA ILE A 67 0.24 13.69 5.08
C ILE A 67 0.16 14.95 4.24
N GLU A 68 -0.16 14.79 2.96
CA GLU A 68 -0.24 15.88 1.99
C GLU A 68 -1.69 16.06 1.52
N MET A 69 -2.20 17.29 1.63
CA MET A 69 -3.52 17.67 1.13
C MET A 69 -3.37 18.37 -0.23
N ASP A 70 -2.97 17.60 -1.24
CA ASP A 70 -2.72 18.08 -2.60
C ASP A 70 -3.40 17.15 -3.63
N PRO A 71 -4.48 17.61 -4.29
CA PRO A 71 -5.19 16.83 -5.31
C PRO A 71 -4.34 16.42 -6.51
N GLN A 72 -3.33 17.22 -6.88
CA GLN A 72 -2.43 16.88 -7.99
C GLN A 72 -1.51 15.73 -7.60
N LEU A 73 -0.97 15.77 -6.38
CA LEU A 73 -0.18 14.67 -5.82
C LEU A 73 -1.05 13.41 -5.64
N ALA A 74 -2.25 13.57 -5.09
CA ALA A 74 -3.20 12.48 -4.92
C ALA A 74 -3.54 11.80 -6.25
N THR A 75 -3.72 12.57 -7.32
CA THR A 75 -3.94 12.01 -8.67
C THR A 75 -2.76 11.15 -9.13
N LYS A 76 -1.52 11.56 -8.89
CA LYS A 76 -0.32 10.76 -9.25
C LYS A 76 -0.27 9.44 -8.47
N TYR A 77 -0.52 9.47 -7.17
CA TYR A 77 -0.57 8.26 -6.33
C TYR A 77 -1.75 7.35 -6.69
N SER A 78 -2.91 7.91 -7.03
CA SER A 78 -4.06 7.15 -7.54
C SER A 78 -3.73 6.41 -8.83
N LEU A 79 -2.98 7.03 -9.75
CA LEU A 79 -2.53 6.37 -10.98
C LEU A 79 -1.54 5.23 -10.69
N GLU A 80 -0.59 5.42 -9.77
CA GLU A 80 0.33 4.35 -9.38
C GLU A 80 -0.42 3.20 -8.68
N PHE A 81 -1.38 3.51 -7.79
CA PHE A 81 -2.25 2.49 -7.19
C PHE A 81 -2.98 1.65 -8.24
N ARG A 82 -3.57 2.30 -9.26
CA ARG A 82 -4.24 1.61 -10.36
C ARG A 82 -3.26 0.74 -11.16
N LYS A 83 -2.04 1.21 -11.39
CA LYS A 83 -0.98 0.43 -12.05
C LYS A 83 -0.61 -0.82 -11.26
N LEU A 84 -0.43 -0.71 -9.94
CA LEU A 84 -0.17 -1.86 -9.06
C LEU A 84 -1.36 -2.83 -9.04
N ARG A 85 -2.59 -2.31 -8.96
CA ARG A 85 -3.80 -3.15 -8.96
C ARG A 85 -3.92 -3.96 -10.25
N ASN A 86 -3.71 -3.33 -11.41
CA ASN A 86 -3.75 -3.99 -12.70
C ASN A 86 -2.62 -5.02 -12.93
N GLN A 87 -1.56 -5.02 -12.11
CA GLN A 87 -0.54 -6.08 -12.14
C GLN A 87 -1.01 -7.36 -11.45
N GLY A 88 -1.71 -7.25 -10.32
CA GLY A 88 -2.20 -8.42 -9.59
C GLY A 88 -3.39 -9.10 -10.26
N GLU A 89 -4.20 -8.38 -11.03
CA GLU A 89 -5.29 -8.97 -11.85
C GLU A 89 -4.79 -9.81 -13.04
N LYS A 90 -3.49 -9.74 -13.37
CA LYS A 90 -2.88 -10.51 -14.47
C LYS A 90 -2.31 -11.86 -14.02
N LEU A 91 -2.31 -12.15 -12.71
CA LEU A 91 -1.87 -13.41 -12.11
C LEU A 91 -3.05 -14.36 -11.96
#